data_AF-A0A523IZD1-F1
#
_entry.id   AF-A0A523IZD1-F1
#
_cell.length_a   1.000
_cell.length_b   1.000
_cell.length_c   1.000
_cell.angle_alpha   90.00
_cell.angle_beta   90.00
_cell.angle_gamma   90.00
#
_symmetry.space_group_name_H-M   'P 1'
#
loop_
_entity.id
_entity.type
_entity.pdbx_description
1 polymer ?
#
loop_
_entity_poly.entity_id
_entity_poly.type
_entity_poly.pdbx_seq_one_letter_code
_entity_poly.pdbx_strand_id
1 'polypeptide(L)'
;MELITGPSQKSGHSLEYYAPFIFDIAGYYPFFIQMACAALFEYTRSNESITDATFERVQEEFLDEAKVHFQQIWDTCDDDQRDVFLHLCRREKIPDPQKYVLTNLIKTGYAKVKKNQSVVFSSLFEGFILERYSAKMPRKKKKFLFWNL
;
A
#
# COMPACT_ATOMS: atom_id res chain seq x y z
N MET A 1 -12.42 12.56 -6.15
CA MET A 1 -12.38 12.08 -4.75
C MET A 1 -13.73 11.52 -4.28
N GLU A 2 -14.70 11.23 -5.18
CA GLU A 2 -16.06 10.82 -4.78
C GLU A 2 -16.14 9.52 -3.99
N LEU A 3 -15.19 8.60 -4.19
CA LEU A 3 -15.15 7.30 -3.50
C LEU A 3 -14.89 7.41 -1.99
N ILE A 4 -14.15 8.43 -1.56
CA ILE A 4 -13.79 8.63 -0.15
C ILE A 4 -14.81 9.56 0.52
N THR A 5 -15.21 10.63 -0.18
CA THR A 5 -15.97 11.73 0.42
C THR A 5 -17.48 11.57 0.29
N GLY A 6 -17.98 11.00 -0.80
CA GLY A 6 -19.43 10.99 -1.11
C GLY A 6 -20.27 10.20 -0.09
N PRO A 7 -19.98 8.92 0.17
CA PRO A 7 -20.75 8.10 1.11
C PRO A 7 -20.52 8.48 2.59
N SER A 8 -19.28 8.85 2.93
CA SER A 8 -18.87 9.12 4.32
C SER A 8 -19.36 10.47 4.83
N GLN A 9 -19.39 11.52 3.99
CA GLN A 9 -19.99 12.81 4.35
C GLN A 9 -21.50 12.72 4.52
N LYS A 10 -22.19 11.90 3.71
CA LYS A 10 -23.64 11.67 3.83
C LYS A 10 -24.05 10.97 5.13
N SER A 11 -23.10 10.29 5.79
CA SER A 11 -23.30 9.59 7.05
C SER A 11 -22.75 10.34 8.27
N GLY A 12 -22.21 11.56 8.09
CA GLY A 12 -21.71 12.40 9.18
C GLY A 12 -20.29 12.07 9.66
N HIS A 13 -19.62 11.08 9.06
CA HIS A 13 -18.29 10.61 9.46
C HIS A 13 -17.31 10.72 8.29
N SER A 14 -16.86 11.94 7.96
CA SER A 14 -15.98 12.17 6.80
C SER A 14 -14.65 11.42 6.94
N LEU A 15 -14.30 10.63 5.92
CA LEU A 15 -13.00 9.96 5.82
C LEU A 15 -11.91 10.82 5.20
N GLU A 16 -12.22 12.05 4.77
CA GLU A 16 -11.30 12.94 4.06
C GLU A 16 -10.00 13.20 4.83
N TYR A 17 -10.10 13.37 6.15
CA TYR A 17 -8.94 13.57 7.03
C TYR A 17 -7.96 12.38 6.98
N TYR A 18 -8.48 11.17 6.74
CA TYR A 18 -7.70 9.94 6.70
C TYR A 18 -7.26 9.53 5.28
N ALA A 19 -7.55 10.35 4.26
CA ALA A 19 -7.17 10.05 2.88
C ALA A 19 -5.68 9.74 2.69
N PRO A 20 -4.71 10.44 3.35
CA PRO A 20 -3.30 10.08 3.25
C PRO A 20 -2.99 8.65 3.71
N PHE A 21 -3.61 8.20 4.80
CA PHE A 21 -3.48 6.84 5.32
C PHE A 21 -4.11 5.82 4.36
N ILE A 22 -5.34 6.08 3.90
CA ILE A 22 -6.04 5.22 2.94
C ILE A 22 -5.20 5.03 1.67
N PHE A 23 -4.66 6.11 1.10
CA PHE A 23 -3.81 6.04 -0.10
C PHE A 23 -2.44 5.40 0.15
N ASP A 24 -1.94 5.41 1.38
CA ASP A 24 -0.70 4.73 1.72
C ASP A 24 -0.90 3.20 1.66
N ILE A 25 -1.97 2.70 2.26
CA ILE A 25 -2.23 1.26 2.38
C ILE A 25 -2.86 0.66 1.13
N ALA A 26 -3.73 1.39 0.43
CA ALA A 26 -4.46 0.91 -0.75
C ALA A 26 -3.82 1.32 -2.09
N GLY A 27 -2.96 2.35 -2.07
CA GLY A 27 -2.55 3.07 -3.27
C GLY A 27 -3.73 3.72 -3.99
N TYR A 28 -3.80 3.59 -5.32
CA TYR A 28 -4.76 4.36 -6.15
C TYR A 28 -5.80 3.50 -6.87
N TYR A 29 -5.85 2.19 -6.59
CA TYR A 29 -6.86 1.33 -7.19
C TYR A 29 -8.20 1.54 -6.47
N PRO A 30 -9.28 1.88 -7.20
CA PRO A 30 -10.59 2.12 -6.60
C PRO A 30 -11.07 1.00 -5.68
N PHE A 31 -10.83 -0.26 -6.08
CA PHE A 31 -11.18 -1.44 -5.30
C PHE A 31 -10.49 -1.46 -3.92
N PHE A 32 -9.16 -1.31 -3.87
CA PHE A 32 -8.44 -1.27 -2.59
C PHE A 32 -8.80 -0.03 -1.76
N ILE A 33 -9.05 1.11 -2.40
CA ILE A 33 -9.49 2.32 -1.69
C ILE A 33 -10.83 2.04 -1.00
N GLN A 34 -11.78 1.40 -1.69
CA GLN A 34 -13.07 1.04 -1.11
C GLN A 34 -12.92 0.10 0.10
N MET A 35 -12.04 -0.90 0.02
CA MET A 35 -11.74 -1.80 1.13
C MET A 35 -11.17 -1.04 2.33
N ALA A 36 -10.15 -0.20 2.11
CA ALA A 36 -9.54 0.61 3.16
C ALA A 36 -10.53 1.61 3.78
N CYS A 37 -11.41 2.21 2.96
CA CYS A 37 -12.49 3.05 3.44
C CYS A 37 -13.50 2.26 4.30
N ALA A 38 -13.88 1.06 3.87
CA ALA A 38 -14.84 0.22 4.60
C ALA A 38 -14.29 -0.17 5.98
N ALA A 39 -13.05 -0.65 6.04
CA ALA A 39 -12.40 -0.99 7.31
C ALA A 39 -12.33 0.21 8.26
N LEU A 40 -11.88 1.38 7.78
CA LEU A 40 -11.79 2.57 8.62
C LEU A 40 -13.16 3.14 9.05
N PHE A 41 -14.18 3.01 8.20
CA PHE A 41 -15.52 3.56 8.48
C PHE A 41 -16.18 2.93 9.70
N GLU A 42 -15.95 1.64 9.97
CA GLU A 42 -16.52 0.99 11.16
C GLU A 42 -15.99 1.61 12.46
N TYR A 43 -14.73 2.03 12.48
CA TYR A 43 -14.12 2.70 13.62
C TYR A 43 -14.57 4.17 13.76
N THR A 44 -14.86 4.86 12.65
CA THR A 44 -15.38 6.23 12.74
C THR A 44 -16.84 6.24 13.21
N ARG A 45 -17.60 5.19 12.93
CA ARG A 45 -19.01 5.02 13.36
C ARG A 45 -19.15 4.67 14.85
N SER A 46 -18.16 4.02 15.46
CA SER A 46 -18.23 3.58 16.87
C SER A 46 -18.08 4.71 17.90
N ASN A 47 -17.80 5.95 17.47
CA ASN A 47 -17.48 7.12 18.31
C ASN A 47 -16.27 6.91 19.25
N GLU A 48 -15.47 5.87 19.01
CA GLU A 48 -14.20 5.71 19.69
C GLU A 48 -13.15 6.69 19.13
N SER A 49 -12.20 7.09 19.97
CA SER A 49 -11.09 7.91 19.50
C SER A 49 -10.21 7.09 18.56
N ILE A 50 -9.97 7.62 17.35
CA ILE A 50 -9.02 7.03 16.41
C ILE A 50 -7.60 7.23 16.96
N THR A 51 -6.94 6.13 17.27
CA THR A 51 -5.56 6.10 17.79
C THR A 51 -4.64 5.34 16.83
N ASP A 52 -3.35 5.32 17.11
CA ASP A 52 -2.38 4.51 16.34
C ASP A 52 -2.78 3.02 16.31
N ALA A 53 -3.30 2.49 17.42
CA ALA A 53 -3.80 1.11 17.49
C ALA A 53 -5.02 0.87 16.58
N THR A 54 -5.82 1.91 16.31
CA THR A 54 -6.92 1.83 15.34
C THR A 54 -6.39 1.67 13.93
N PHE A 55 -5.34 2.43 13.56
CA PHE A 55 -4.73 2.32 12.24
C PHE A 55 -4.07 0.96 12.03
N GLU A 56 -3.41 0.40 13.05
CA GLU A 56 -2.84 -0.95 13.00
C GLU A 56 -3.93 -2.00 12.71
N ARG A 57 -5.07 -1.95 13.43
CA ARG A 57 -6.20 -2.86 13.18
C ARG A 57 -6.79 -2.71 11.78
N VAL A 58 -6.96 -1.48 11.31
CA VAL A 58 -7.45 -1.23 9.94
C VAL A 58 -6.48 -1.80 8.89
N GLN A 59 -5.17 -1.73 9.13
CA GLN A 59 -4.18 -2.37 8.26
C GLN A 59 -4.30 -3.89 8.25
N GLU A 60 -4.51 -4.52 9.42
CA GLU A 60 -4.71 -5.96 9.56
C GLU A 60 -5.98 -6.41 8.82
N GLU A 61 -7.12 -5.78 9.08
CA GLU A 61 -8.40 -6.07 8.43
C GLU A 61 -8.30 -5.90 6.90
N PHE A 62 -7.71 -4.80 6.44
CA PHE A 62 -7.47 -4.60 5.01
C PHE A 62 -6.59 -5.69 4.43
N LEU A 63 -5.52 -6.10 5.11
CA LEU A 63 -4.59 -7.12 4.63
C LEU A 63 -5.24 -8.49 4.54
N ASP A 64 -6.07 -8.87 5.51
CA ASP A 64 -6.76 -10.15 5.52
C ASP A 64 -7.58 -10.37 4.23
N GLU A 65 -8.21 -9.31 3.74
CA GLU A 65 -8.94 -9.34 2.47
C GLU A 65 -8.02 -9.12 1.25
N ALA A 66 -7.10 -8.15 1.31
CA ALA A 66 -6.28 -7.74 0.17
C ALA A 66 -5.20 -8.78 -0.19
N LYS A 67 -4.80 -9.66 0.74
CA LYS A 67 -3.70 -10.62 0.56
C LYS A 67 -3.89 -11.53 -0.64
N VAL A 68 -5.12 -11.99 -0.91
CA VAL A 68 -5.40 -12.83 -2.10
C VAL A 68 -5.14 -12.04 -3.39
N HIS A 69 -5.51 -10.77 -3.43
CA HIS A 69 -5.29 -9.91 -4.59
C HIS A 69 -3.82 -9.54 -4.75
N PHE A 70 -3.12 -9.26 -3.65
CA PHE A 70 -1.66 -9.06 -3.66
C PHE A 70 -0.92 -10.30 -4.16
N GLN A 71 -1.37 -11.49 -3.75
CA GLN A 71 -0.84 -12.76 -4.25
C GLN A 71 -1.06 -12.91 -5.75
N GLN A 72 -2.27 -12.62 -6.26
CA GLN A 72 -2.58 -12.63 -7.69
C GLN A 72 -1.70 -11.66 -8.49
N ILE A 73 -1.55 -10.41 -8.02
CA ILE A 73 -0.66 -9.42 -8.65
C ILE A 73 0.76 -10.00 -8.74
N TRP A 74 1.31 -10.50 -7.64
CA TRP A 74 2.66 -11.05 -7.59
C TRP A 74 2.86 -12.29 -8.48
N ASP A 75 1.87 -13.18 -8.54
CA ASP A 75 1.95 -14.41 -9.33
C ASP A 75 1.88 -14.14 -10.83
N THR A 76 1.16 -13.09 -11.24
CA THR A 76 1.11 -12.64 -12.65
C THR A 76 2.34 -11.86 -13.09
N CYS A 77 3.19 -11.43 -12.16
CA CYS A 77 4.42 -10.73 -12.50
C CYS A 77 5.43 -11.68 -13.17
N ASP A 78 6.05 -11.22 -14.25
CA ASP A 78 7.24 -11.87 -14.80
C ASP A 78 8.48 -11.59 -13.92
N ASP A 79 9.61 -12.22 -14.24
CA ASP A 79 10.82 -12.12 -13.43
C ASP A 79 11.41 -10.70 -13.43
N ASP A 80 11.35 -9.98 -14.55
CA ASP A 80 11.82 -8.59 -14.65
C ASP A 80 10.98 -7.65 -13.77
N GLN A 81 9.66 -7.82 -13.79
CA GLN A 81 8.73 -7.06 -12.93
C GLN A 81 8.99 -7.34 -11.45
N ARG A 82 9.17 -8.60 -11.07
CA ARG A 82 9.50 -8.99 -9.69
C ARG A 82 10.81 -8.37 -9.23
N ASP A 83 11.82 -8.36 -10.09
CA ASP A 83 13.12 -7.76 -9.78
C ASP A 83 13.02 -6.24 -9.58
N VAL A 84 12.28 -5.56 -10.45
CA VAL A 84 12.00 -4.12 -10.28
C VAL A 84 11.22 -3.85 -8.99
N PHE A 85 10.20 -4.65 -8.66
CA PHE A 85 9.50 -4.51 -7.39
C PHE A 85 10.45 -4.65 -6.20
N LEU A 86 11.38 -5.61 -6.22
CA LEU A 86 12.36 -5.79 -5.15
C LEU A 86 13.30 -4.59 -5.02
N HIS A 87 13.79 -4.04 -6.14
CA HIS A 87 14.55 -2.80 -6.14
C HIS A 87 13.76 -1.63 -5.54
N LEU A 88 12.48 -1.49 -5.92
CA LEU A 88 11.59 -0.47 -5.35
C LEU A 88 11.41 -0.65 -3.84
N CYS A 89 11.13 -1.86 -3.36
CA CYS A 89 10.95 -2.17 -1.94
C CYS A 89 12.23 -1.89 -1.12
N ARG A 90 13.41 -2.08 -1.73
CA ARG A 90 14.71 -1.84 -1.07
C ARG A 90 15.22 -0.41 -1.23
N ARG A 91 14.51 0.43 -1.99
CA ARG A 91 14.95 1.78 -2.36
C ARG A 91 16.31 1.76 -3.09
N GLU A 92 16.52 0.76 -3.92
CA GLU A 92 17.71 0.60 -4.75
C GLU A 92 17.52 1.27 -6.12
N LYS A 93 18.65 1.60 -6.78
CA LYS A 93 18.62 2.11 -8.15
C LYS A 93 18.21 0.98 -9.09
N ILE A 94 17.19 1.24 -9.92
CA ILE A 94 16.78 0.31 -10.96
C ILE A 94 17.82 0.31 -12.10
N PRO A 95 18.33 -0.86 -12.51
CA PRO A 95 19.22 -1.02 -13.66
C PRO A 95 18.68 -0.37 -14.93
N ASP A 96 19.56 0.21 -15.74
CA ASP A 96 19.17 0.87 -17.00
C ASP A 96 18.36 -0.04 -17.94
N PRO A 97 18.69 -1.34 -18.12
CA PRO A 97 17.89 -2.25 -18.93
C PRO A 97 16.45 -2.41 -18.44
N GLN A 98 16.17 -2.23 -17.15
CA GLN A 98 14.85 -2.46 -16.55
C GLN A 98 14.01 -1.18 -16.42
N LYS A 99 14.50 -0.02 -16.86
CA LYS A 99 13.75 1.24 -16.77
C LYS A 99 12.43 1.22 -17.55
N TYR A 100 12.34 0.46 -18.64
CA TYR A 100 11.09 0.30 -19.39
C TYR A 100 10.03 -0.43 -18.55
N VAL A 101 10.45 -1.42 -17.76
CA VAL A 101 9.59 -2.18 -16.85
C VAL A 101 9.03 -1.26 -15.78
N LEU A 102 9.89 -0.44 -15.16
CA LEU A 102 9.45 0.58 -14.21
C LEU A 102 8.42 1.54 -14.82
N THR A 103 8.68 2.00 -16.05
CA THR A 103 7.78 2.90 -16.76
C THR A 103 6.41 2.25 -16.98
N ASN A 104 6.40 0.96 -17.33
CA ASN A 104 5.17 0.20 -17.48
C ASN A 104 4.44 0.04 -16.14
N LEU A 105 5.15 -0.32 -15.07
CA LEU A 105 4.56 -0.46 -13.72
C LEU A 105 3.91 0.85 -13.26
N ILE A 106 4.56 2.00 -13.50
CA ILE A 106 3.97 3.32 -13.22
C ILE A 106 2.72 3.55 -14.06
N LYS A 107 2.78 3.29 -15.37
CA LYS A 107 1.63 3.45 -16.28
C LYS A 107 0.43 2.59 -15.86
N THR A 108 0.68 1.38 -15.38
CA THR A 108 -0.35 0.44 -14.92
C THR A 108 -0.82 0.69 -13.49
N GLY A 109 -0.19 1.60 -12.75
CA GLY A 109 -0.56 1.99 -11.39
C GLY A 109 0.09 1.18 -10.27
N TYR A 110 0.96 0.21 -10.58
CA TYR A 110 1.64 -0.62 -9.58
C TYR A 110 2.84 0.07 -8.91
N ALA A 111 3.32 1.16 -9.50
CA ALA A 111 4.34 2.03 -8.92
C ALA A 111 3.95 3.51 -9.09
N LYS A 112 4.55 4.39 -8.30
CA LYS A 112 4.33 5.84 -8.35
C LYS A 112 5.62 6.61 -8.09
N VAL A 113 5.68 7.84 -8.58
CA VAL A 113 6.78 8.76 -8.28
C VAL A 113 6.40 9.63 -7.08
N LYS A 114 7.19 9.56 -6.01
CA LYS A 114 7.05 10.37 -4.79
C LYS A 114 8.38 11.08 -4.52
N LYS A 115 8.40 12.41 -4.51
CA LYS A 115 9.60 13.24 -4.24
C LYS A 115 10.84 12.78 -5.05
N ASN A 116 10.68 12.61 -6.36
CA ASN A 116 11.73 12.16 -7.28
C ASN A 116 12.22 10.71 -7.08
N GLN A 117 11.54 9.90 -6.27
CA GLN A 117 11.82 8.48 -6.11
C GLN A 117 10.62 7.66 -6.57
N SER A 118 10.89 6.52 -7.21
CA SER A 118 9.83 5.56 -7.52
C SER A 118 9.58 4.67 -6.31
N VAL A 119 8.32 4.45 -5.97
CA VAL A 119 7.88 3.60 -4.87
C VAL A 119 6.74 2.70 -5.33
N VAL A 120 6.52 1.59 -4.60
CA VAL A 120 5.37 0.72 -4.80
C VAL A 120 4.07 1.48 -4.52
N PHE A 121 2.98 1.12 -5.19
CA PHE A 121 1.71 1.84 -5.06
C PHE A 121 1.14 1.84 -3.64
N SER A 122 1.33 0.73 -2.90
CA SER A 122 0.83 0.45 -1.55
C SER A 122 1.99 0.04 -0.62
N SER A 123 2.02 0.60 0.59
CA SER A 123 3.00 0.24 1.64
C SER A 123 2.78 -1.19 2.16
N LEU A 124 1.52 -1.64 2.21
CA LEU A 124 1.18 -3.00 2.63
C LEU A 124 1.52 -4.04 1.56
N PHE A 125 1.40 -3.69 0.27
CA PHE A 125 1.90 -4.55 -0.81
C PHE A 125 3.44 -4.65 -0.79
N GLU A 126 4.15 -3.55 -0.52
CA GLU A 126 5.59 -3.56 -0.28
C GLU A 126 5.97 -4.49 0.88
N GLY A 127 5.24 -4.42 2.01
CA GLY A 127 5.40 -5.32 3.15
C GLY A 127 5.19 -6.79 2.77
N PHE A 128 4.12 -7.08 2.02
CA PHE A 128 3.81 -8.42 1.49
C PHE A 128 4.95 -9.01 0.63
N ILE A 129 5.52 -8.22 -0.28
CA ILE A 129 6.65 -8.63 -1.12
C ILE A 129 7.87 -8.94 -0.25
N LEU A 130 8.21 -8.04 0.68
CA LEU A 130 9.38 -8.16 1.54
C LEU A 130 9.30 -9.36 2.49
N GLU A 131 8.11 -9.67 3.03
CA GLU A 131 7.92 -10.84 3.88
C GLU A 131 8.18 -12.13 3.09
N ARG A 132 7.58 -12.26 1.90
CA ARG A 132 7.71 -13.43 1.03
C ARG A 132 9.13 -13.63 0.53
N TYR A 133 9.84 -12.54 0.23
CA TYR A 133 11.23 -12.61 -0.21
C TYR A 133 12.21 -12.85 0.95
N SER A 134 11.96 -12.25 2.12
CA SER A 134 12.78 -12.47 3.32
C SER A 134 12.60 -13.87 3.89
N ALA A 135 11.45 -14.52 3.72
CA ALA A 135 11.28 -15.94 4.04
C ALA A 135 12.17 -16.84 3.17
N LYS A 136 12.62 -16.37 2.01
CA LYS A 136 13.56 -17.06 1.11
C LYS A 136 15.04 -16.67 1.36
N MET A 137 15.35 -15.74 2.26
CA MET A 137 16.72 -15.32 2.57
C MET A 137 17.03 -15.41 4.08
N PRO A 138 18.28 -15.68 4.50
CA PRO A 138 18.65 -15.65 5.91
C PRO A 138 18.50 -14.23 6.47
N ARG A 139 17.61 -14.05 7.47
CA ARG A 139 17.22 -12.76 8.05
C ARG A 139 18.41 -12.01 8.68
N LYS A 140 18.70 -10.80 8.22
CA LYS A 140 19.36 -9.74 9.02
C LYS A 140 18.32 -8.71 9.46
N LYS A 141 18.11 -8.57 10.77
CA LYS A 141 17.14 -7.65 11.38
C LYS A 141 17.45 -6.20 10.97
N LYS A 142 16.47 -5.48 10.40
CA LYS A 142 16.50 -4.01 10.30
C LYS A 142 15.29 -3.42 11.04
N LYS A 143 15.57 -2.47 11.92
CA LYS A 143 14.59 -1.63 12.63
C LYS A 143 14.02 -0.62 11.63
N PHE A 144 12.70 -0.55 11.50
CA PHE A 144 12.03 0.52 10.76
C PHE A 144 12.24 1.85 11.50
N LEU A 145 12.89 2.81 10.83
CA LEU A 145 12.97 4.20 11.28
C LEU A 145 11.68 4.91 10.89
N PHE A 146 10.81 5.16 11.88
CA PHE A 146 9.71 6.11 11.74
C PHE A 146 10.27 7.53 11.78
N TRP A 147 9.83 8.37 10.85
CA TRP A 147 10.24 9.77 10.71
C TRP A 147 9.58 10.63 11.80
N ASN A 148 10.39 11.47 12.44
CA ASN A 148 9.97 12.51 13.37
C ASN A 148 9.11 13.59 12.67
N LEU A 149 8.04 13.98 13.36
CA LEU A 149 7.40 15.30 13.27
C LEU A 149 8.34 16.39 13.81
#